data_AF-A0A7W3NTC0-F1
#
_entry.id   AF-A0A7W3NTC0-F1
#
_cell.length_a   1.000
_cell.length_b   1.000
_cell.length_c   1.000
_cell.angle_alpha   90.00
_cell.angle_beta   90.00
_cell.angle_gamma   90.00
#
_symmetry.space_group_name_H-M   'P 1'
#
loop_
_entity.id
_entity.type
_entity.pdbx_description
1 polymer ?
#
loop_
_entity_poly.entity_id
_entity_poly.type
_entity_poly.pdbx_seq_one_letter_code
_entity_poly.pdbx_strand_id
1 'polypeptide(L)'
;MMVGDATEWGEIRLEKLADLASGDLTRATRALLYLTYEDPDRRWLESLLLDQLKEGGDPQLRSLAVTCMGHLGRIHGVISDRIVACLEGLLGDPALEGIAEDALGDIRFFAHLE
;
A
#
# COMPACT_ATOMS: atom_id res chain seq x y z
N MET A 1 14.92 -10.66 -9.65
CA MET A 1 13.52 -10.57 -10.11
C MET A 1 13.04 -11.99 -10.34
N MET A 2 12.26 -12.53 -9.40
CA MET A 2 11.64 -13.85 -9.56
C MET A 2 10.48 -13.69 -10.54
N VAL A 3 10.54 -14.35 -11.70
CA VAL A 3 9.44 -14.37 -12.66
C VAL A 3 8.51 -15.51 -12.23
N GLY A 4 7.69 -15.28 -11.21
CA GLY A 4 6.64 -16.21 -10.82
C GLY A 4 5.49 -16.19 -11.83
N ASP A 5 4.89 -17.34 -12.11
CA ASP A 5 3.70 -17.41 -12.96
C ASP A 5 2.44 -16.94 -12.20
N ALA A 6 1.31 -16.76 -12.90
CA ALA A 6 0.08 -16.25 -12.30
C ALA A 6 -0.47 -17.11 -11.16
N THR A 7 -0.13 -18.40 -11.14
CA THR A 7 -0.51 -19.37 -10.09
C THR A 7 0.33 -19.14 -8.83
N GLU A 8 1.64 -18.94 -9.00
CA GLU A 8 2.57 -18.68 -7.89
C GLU A 8 2.24 -17.38 -7.15
N TRP A 9 1.97 -16.29 -7.88
CA TRP A 9 1.52 -15.03 -7.26
C TRP A 9 0.15 -15.16 -6.58
N GLY A 10 -0.74 -16.02 -7.09
CA GLY A 10 -2.03 -16.30 -6.46
C GLY A 10 -1.87 -16.95 -5.07
N GLU A 11 -0.99 -17.94 -4.96
CA GLU A 11 -0.68 -18.60 -3.69
C GLU A 11 0.01 -17.66 -2.69
N ILE A 12 0.98 -16.88 -3.17
CA ILE A 12 1.68 -15.87 -2.36
C ILE A 12 0.69 -14.83 -1.82
N ARG A 13 -0.19 -14.29 -2.68
CA ARG A 13 -1.22 -13.33 -2.25
C ARG A 13 -2.13 -13.94 -1.19
N LEU A 14 -2.57 -15.18 -1.38
CA LEU A 14 -3.42 -15.85 -0.40
C LEU A 14 -2.73 -15.98 0.97
N GLU A 15 -1.46 -16.38 0.98
CA GLU A 15 -0.66 -16.47 2.21
C GLU A 15 -0.53 -15.11 2.90
N LYS A 16 -0.18 -14.05 2.15
CA LYS A 16 0.03 -12.71 2.72
C LYS A 16 -1.26 -12.03 3.15
N LEU A 17 -2.38 -12.31 2.47
CA LEU A 17 -3.70 -11.88 2.93
C LEU A 17 -4.09 -12.58 4.24
N ALA A 18 -3.73 -13.85 4.41
CA ALA A 18 -3.95 -14.56 5.69
C ALA A 18 -3.06 -13.99 6.81
N ASP A 19 -1.81 -13.60 6.52
CA ASP A 19 -0.94 -12.88 7.46
C ASP A 19 -1.56 -11.52 7.87
N LEU A 20 -2.07 -10.75 6.91
CA LEU A 20 -2.75 -9.47 7.17
C LEU A 20 -3.99 -9.63 8.05
N ALA A 21 -4.79 -10.67 7.83
CA ALA A 21 -6.00 -10.95 8.59
C ALA A 21 -5.76 -11.67 9.94
N SER A 22 -4.51 -11.98 10.29
CA SER A 22 -4.20 -12.87 11.41
C SER A 22 -4.42 -12.27 12.81
N GLY A 23 -4.57 -10.94 12.91
CA GLY A 23 -4.58 -10.22 14.18
C GLY A 23 -3.20 -10.06 14.83
N ASP A 24 -2.14 -10.60 14.22
CA ASP A 24 -0.75 -10.39 14.60
C ASP A 24 -0.18 -9.20 13.80
N LEU A 25 0.02 -8.08 14.49
CA LEU A 25 0.49 -6.84 13.90
C LEU A 25 1.87 -6.95 13.24
N THR A 26 2.75 -7.81 13.78
CA THR A 26 4.08 -8.04 13.21
C THR A 26 3.98 -8.80 11.89
N ARG A 27 3.15 -9.86 11.85
CA ARG A 27 2.91 -10.61 10.61
C ARG A 27 2.23 -9.73 9.57
N ALA A 28 1.20 -8.99 9.95
CA ALA A 28 0.47 -8.11 9.05
C ALA A 28 1.38 -7.03 8.44
N THR A 29 2.20 -6.36 9.26
CA THR A 29 3.17 -5.36 8.78
C THR A 29 4.17 -5.94 7.77
N ARG A 30 4.73 -7.12 8.06
CA ARG A 30 5.67 -7.80 7.16
C ARG A 30 5.00 -8.21 5.86
N ALA A 31 3.76 -8.67 5.92
CA ALA A 31 3.00 -9.06 4.74
C ALA A 31 2.69 -7.85 3.85
N LEU A 32 2.25 -6.72 4.42
CA LEU A 32 1.96 -5.51 3.65
C LEU A 32 3.20 -4.98 2.93
N LEU A 33 4.34 -4.94 3.63
CA LEU A 33 5.62 -4.56 3.04
C LEU A 33 6.04 -5.54 1.94
N TYR A 34 5.98 -6.84 2.20
CA TYR A 34 6.34 -7.86 1.21
C TYR A 34 5.54 -7.69 -0.08
N LEU A 35 4.22 -7.56 0.02
CA LEU A 35 3.35 -7.34 -1.14
C LEU A 35 3.72 -6.06 -1.88
N THR A 36 3.96 -4.96 -1.15
CA THR A 36 4.33 -3.65 -1.74
C THR A 36 5.62 -3.71 -2.55
N TYR A 37 6.61 -4.50 -2.12
CA TYR A 37 7.92 -4.57 -2.76
C TYR A 37 8.04 -5.65 -3.83
N GLU A 38 7.29 -6.74 -3.71
CA GLU A 38 7.46 -7.91 -4.56
C GLU A 38 6.32 -8.12 -5.55
N ASP A 39 5.08 -7.77 -5.22
CA ASP A 39 3.94 -8.06 -6.09
C ASP A 39 3.93 -7.15 -7.33
N PRO A 40 3.88 -7.70 -8.55
CA PRO A 40 3.99 -6.91 -9.77
C PRO A 40 2.70 -6.16 -10.14
N ASP A 41 1.56 -6.51 -9.55
CA ASP A 41 0.26 -5.92 -9.90
C ASP A 41 -0.05 -4.70 -9.04
N ARG A 42 0.47 -3.56 -9.48
CA ARG A 42 0.19 -2.26 -8.87
C ARG A 42 -1.30 -2.01 -8.65
N ARG A 43 -2.17 -2.30 -9.62
CA ARG A 43 -3.60 -1.94 -9.53
C ARG A 43 -4.31 -2.75 -8.43
N TRP A 44 -3.93 -4.02 -8.29
CA TRP A 44 -4.37 -4.84 -7.18
C TRP A 44 -3.84 -4.30 -5.83
N LEU A 45 -2.55 -3.94 -5.75
CA LEU A 45 -1.95 -3.36 -4.55
C LEU A 45 -2.62 -2.04 -4.13
N GLU A 46 -2.90 -1.14 -5.06
CA GLU A 46 -3.61 0.11 -4.77
C GLU A 46 -4.98 -0.14 -4.13
N SER A 47 -5.71 -1.13 -4.63
CA SER A 47 -7.02 -1.51 -4.06
C SER A 47 -6.87 -2.08 -2.65
N LEU A 48 -5.86 -2.94 -2.43
CA LEU A 48 -5.55 -3.49 -1.12
C LEU A 48 -5.19 -2.38 -0.10
N LEU A 49 -4.35 -1.41 -0.49
CA LEU A 49 -3.93 -0.32 0.39
C LEU A 49 -5.10 0.59 0.77
N LEU A 50 -5.99 0.90 -0.19
CA LEU A 50 -7.22 1.65 0.10
C LEU A 50 -8.12 0.89 1.08
N ASP A 51 -8.20 -0.43 0.97
CA ASP A 51 -8.97 -1.26 1.89
C ASP A 51 -8.41 -1.24 3.32
N GLN A 52 -7.07 -1.13 3.49
CA GLN A 52 -6.46 -1.00 4.82
C GLN A 52 -6.78 0.32 5.54
N LEU A 53 -7.23 1.34 4.81
CA LEU A 53 -7.58 2.65 5.38
C LEU A 53 -9.03 2.74 5.86
N LYS A 54 -9.86 1.72 5.60
CA LYS A 54 -11.26 1.69 6.05
C LYS A 54 -11.35 1.73 7.58
N GLU A 55 -12.46 2.25 8.09
CA GLU A 55 -12.72 2.39 9.52
C GLU A 55 -12.57 1.07 10.28
N GLY A 56 -12.07 1.15 11.52
CA GLY A 56 -11.86 -0.02 12.38
C GLY A 56 -10.54 -0.77 12.14
N GLY A 57 -9.72 -0.35 11.17
CA GLY A 57 -8.37 -0.87 10.98
C GLY A 57 -7.39 -0.48 12.09
N ASP A 58 -6.38 -1.31 12.32
CA ASP A 58 -5.30 -1.03 13.27
C ASP A 58 -4.55 0.26 12.87
N PRO A 59 -4.33 1.22 13.79
CA PRO A 59 -3.67 2.48 13.46
C PRO A 59 -2.29 2.33 12.81
N GLN A 60 -1.50 1.35 13.24
CA GLN A 60 -0.16 1.13 12.69
C GLN A 60 -0.23 0.56 11.27
N LEU A 61 -1.20 -0.32 10.97
CA LEU A 61 -1.43 -0.78 9.60
C LEU A 61 -1.96 0.33 8.70
N ARG A 62 -2.82 1.22 9.21
CA ARG A 62 -3.28 2.40 8.47
C ARG A 62 -2.11 3.31 8.10
N SER A 63 -1.27 3.67 9.07
CA SER A 63 -0.06 4.48 8.82
C SER A 63 0.87 3.81 7.81
N LEU A 64 1.09 2.50 7.94
CA LEU A 64 1.93 1.75 7.01
C LEU A 64 1.34 1.73 5.59
N ALA A 65 0.03 1.58 5.46
CA ALA A 65 -0.63 1.61 4.16
C ALA A 65 -0.39 2.95 3.44
N VAL A 66 -0.45 4.08 4.15
CA VAL A 66 -0.12 5.41 3.61
C VAL A 66 1.33 5.47 3.13
N THR A 67 2.30 4.99 3.93
CA THR A 67 3.70 4.90 3.49
C THR A 67 3.85 4.03 2.23
N CYS A 68 3.18 2.88 2.19
CA CYS A 68 3.21 1.98 1.05
C CYS A 68 2.63 2.61 -0.23
N MET A 69 1.64 3.51 -0.14
CA MET A 69 1.12 4.25 -1.30
C MET A 69 2.20 5.12 -1.95
N GLY A 70 3.02 5.81 -1.14
CA GLY A 70 4.19 6.54 -1.65
C GLY A 70 5.22 5.60 -2.30
N HIS A 71 5.47 4.44 -1.68
CA HIS A 71 6.37 3.44 -2.24
C HIS A 71 5.89 2.88 -3.58
N LEU A 72 4.58 2.67 -3.79
CA LEU A 72 4.06 2.25 -5.09
C LEU A 72 4.38 3.28 -6.17
N GLY A 73 4.22 4.58 -5.87
CA GLY A 73 4.62 5.66 -6.77
C GLY A 73 6.11 5.57 -7.14
N ARG A 74 6.97 5.36 -6.13
CA ARG A 74 8.42 5.21 -6.33
C ARG A 74 8.83 3.96 -7.11
N ILE A 75 8.17 2.83 -6.87
CA ILE A 75 8.52 1.52 -7.45
C ILE A 75 8.00 1.40 -8.88
N HIS A 76 6.74 1.77 -9.12
CA HIS A 76 6.10 1.57 -10.41
C HIS A 76 6.21 2.78 -11.34
N GLY A 77 6.54 3.97 -10.82
CA GLY A 77 6.63 5.21 -11.61
C GLY A 77 5.30 5.71 -12.18
N VAL A 78 4.20 5.08 -11.81
CA VAL A 78 2.82 5.42 -12.16
C VAL A 78 1.93 5.07 -10.98
N ILE A 79 0.90 5.88 -10.71
CA ILE A 79 -0.07 5.66 -9.62
C ILE A 79 -1.44 6.21 -10.04
N SER A 80 -2.53 5.64 -9.55
CA SER A 80 -3.86 6.18 -9.89
C SER A 80 -4.20 7.50 -9.18
N ASP A 81 -5.03 8.32 -9.83
CA ASP A 81 -5.64 9.51 -9.24
C ASP A 81 -6.39 9.22 -7.93
N ARG A 82 -6.92 7.99 -7.79
CA ARG A 82 -7.64 7.56 -6.57
C ARG A 82 -6.74 7.52 -5.34
N ILE A 83 -5.48 7.11 -5.50
CA ILE A 83 -4.51 7.10 -4.40
C ILE A 83 -4.18 8.53 -4.01
N VAL A 84 -3.93 9.40 -4.99
CA VAL A 84 -3.63 10.82 -4.72
C VAL A 84 -4.78 11.50 -3.99
N ALA A 85 -6.01 11.34 -4.49
CA ALA A 85 -7.20 11.92 -3.83
C ALA A 85 -7.41 11.37 -2.41
N CYS A 86 -7.10 10.09 -2.17
CA CYS A 86 -7.13 9.51 -0.83
C CYS A 86 -6.09 10.18 0.08
N LEU A 87 -4.84 10.32 -0.37
CA LEU A 87 -3.76 10.94 0.41
C LEU A 87 -4.04 12.42 0.70
N GLU A 88 -4.55 13.17 -0.27
CA GLU A 88 -4.98 14.56 -0.07
C GLU A 88 -6.10 14.66 0.98
N GLY A 89 -7.04 13.71 0.98
CA GLY A 89 -8.08 13.62 2.00
C GLY A 89 -7.55 13.34 3.41
N LEU A 90 -6.37 12.73 3.54
CA LEU A 90 -5.73 12.43 4.83
C LEU A 90 -4.94 13.60 5.41
N LEU A 91 -4.73 14.69 4.67
CA LEU A 91 -4.04 15.88 5.17
C LEU A 91 -4.80 16.56 6.33
N GLY A 92 -6.09 16.25 6.51
CA GLY A 92 -6.86 16.71 7.67
C GLY A 92 -6.86 15.76 8.88
N ASP A 93 -6.26 14.57 8.78
CA ASP A 93 -6.17 13.60 9.87
C ASP A 93 -4.86 13.81 10.65
N PRO A 94 -4.88 14.30 11.90
CA PRO A 94 -3.66 14.59 12.66
C PRO A 94 -2.76 13.37 12.89
N ALA A 95 -3.29 12.15 12.79
CA ALA A 95 -2.51 10.93 12.94
C ALA A 95 -1.81 10.51 11.64
N LEU A 96 -2.25 10.99 10.49
CA LEU A 96 -1.78 10.56 9.17
C LEU A 96 -1.24 11.69 8.29
N GLU A 97 -1.50 12.96 8.63
CA GLU A 97 -1.14 14.17 7.86
C GLU A 97 0.32 14.12 7.38
N GLY A 98 1.29 14.05 8.30
CA GLY A 98 2.70 14.04 7.92
C GLY A 98 3.11 12.84 7.05
N ILE A 99 2.48 11.68 7.27
CA ILE A 99 2.76 10.46 6.47
C ILE A 99 2.17 10.61 5.07
N ALA A 100 1.00 11.23 4.95
CA ALA A 100 0.37 11.53 3.69
C ALA A 100 1.16 12.59 2.90
N GLU A 101 1.71 13.60 3.58
CA GLU A 101 2.60 14.58 2.96
C GLU A 101 3.85 13.92 2.36
N ASP A 102 4.49 13.01 3.11
CA ASP A 102 5.65 12.24 2.64
C ASP A 102 5.28 11.39 1.41
N ALA A 103 4.17 10.66 1.47
CA ALA A 103 3.70 9.82 0.37
C ALA A 103 3.36 10.62 -0.90
N LEU A 104 2.72 11.79 -0.75
CA LEU A 104 2.49 12.73 -1.85
C LEU A 104 3.80 13.31 -2.38
N GLY A 105 4.79 13.54 -1.52
CA GLY A 105 6.15 13.90 -1.90
C GLY A 105 6.79 12.86 -2.82
N ASP A 106 6.76 11.59 -2.41
CA ASP A 106 7.25 10.45 -3.20
C ASP A 106 6.56 10.40 -4.57
N ILE A 107 5.23 10.45 -4.60
CA ILE A 107 4.45 10.39 -5.84
C ILE A 107 4.81 11.54 -6.78
N ARG A 108 4.86 12.78 -6.28
CA ARG A 108 5.23 13.96 -7.09
C ARG A 108 6.62 13.86 -7.70
N PHE A 109 7.55 13.20 -7.00
CA PHE A 109 8.93 13.09 -7.46
C PHE A 109 9.14 11.92 -8.44
N PHE A 110 8.48 10.78 -8.20
CA PHE A 110 8.78 9.54 -8.91
C PHE A 110 7.72 9.08 -9.90
N ALA A 111 6.47 9.55 -9.80
CA ALA A 111 5.35 8.97 -10.54
C ALA A 111 4.61 9.98 -11.44
N HIS A 112 3.96 9.44 -12.46
CA HIS A 112 2.87 10.12 -13.18
C HIS A 112 1.52 9.53 -12.80
N LEU A 113 0.45 10.29 -13.05
CA LEU A 113 -0.93 9.88 -12.71
C LEU A 113 -1.55 9.06 -13.85
N GLU A 114 -2.34 8.05 -13.48
CA GLU A 114 -3.16 7.20 -14.37
C GLU A 114 -4.65 7.29 -14.04
#